data_AF-A0A2H0ZSR6-F1
#
_entry.id   AF-A0A2H0ZSR6-F1
#
_cell.length_a   1.000
_cell.length_b   1.000
_cell.length_c   1.000
_cell.angle_alpha   90.00
_cell.angle_beta   90.00
_cell.angle_gamma   90.00
#
_symmetry.space_group_name_H-M   'P 1'
#
loop_
_entity.id
_entity.type
_entity.pdbx_description
1 polymer ?
#
loop_
_entity_poly.entity_id
_entity_poly.type
_entity_poly.pdbx_seq_one_letter_code
_entity_poly.pdbx_strand_id
1 'polypeptide(L)'
;MAPFATEELEQLQKELIAKNPTDVLQFCANFFNSKLALQRNHLWQVEAKAKAAGIELFPHLEAGAIDSNGQGTIPCARQPSFKSPFGDNDPHSDHTSSHDFSERKEDSAGLFKGGFGVGKQTHNPPAQDLDPNDPAVAAPAEPTVKKNNKLPLAFNANRRTSVSAEAMNPDKFKSDSWKPPVNDLTEEQRQELAKTLSSNFLFQQLDKKAKATVVAALQKKQYTQGDEIITQGDVGDYFYIIESGTVDFYVNGTKVNTSSDGSSFGELALMYNSPRAATAVAASDVTCWALDRATFRRILLEGTFNRRIMYEDFLKDVTVLRGLTHQERSKLADALSTEMYHAGDNIVTEGETGDKFYLIESGTCEISKEAEGVIGTIGKGNYFGEVALLNDLPRQATVKALDNVIVATLDKSGFTRLLGPALDLLREKDPTAASTHQSS
;
A
#
# COMPACT_ATOMS: atom_id res chain seq x y z
N MET A 1 20.36 -12.72 -0.61
CA MET A 1 19.85 -13.41 -1.82
C MET A 1 19.80 -14.90 -1.54
N ALA A 2 18.90 -15.66 -2.18
CA ALA A 2 18.82 -17.11 -1.96
C ALA A 2 19.91 -17.85 -2.78
N PRO A 3 20.58 -18.89 -2.22
CA PRO A 3 21.75 -19.51 -2.83
C PRO A 3 21.46 -20.31 -4.12
N PHE A 4 20.19 -20.67 -4.38
CA PHE A 4 19.79 -21.38 -5.61
C PHE A 4 19.81 -20.50 -6.86
N ALA A 5 19.68 -19.17 -6.72
CA ALA A 5 19.66 -18.27 -7.88
C ALA A 5 21.05 -18.08 -8.50
N THR A 6 22.13 -18.26 -7.73
CA THR A 6 23.50 -18.08 -8.19
C THR A 6 24.02 -19.27 -8.99
N GLU A 7 23.70 -20.50 -8.60
CA GLU A 7 24.22 -21.72 -9.24
C GLU A 7 23.78 -21.89 -10.71
N GLU A 8 22.49 -21.66 -11.01
CA GLU A 8 21.95 -21.73 -12.37
C GLU A 8 22.49 -20.60 -13.28
N LEU A 9 22.78 -19.42 -12.71
CA LEU A 9 23.39 -18.30 -13.44
C LEU A 9 24.87 -18.56 -13.74
N GLU A 10 25.62 -19.15 -12.79
CA GLU A 10 26.99 -19.60 -13.00
C GLU A 10 27.07 -20.69 -14.09
N GLN A 11 26.13 -21.63 -14.12
CA GLN A 11 26.07 -22.65 -15.17
C GLN A 11 25.73 -22.04 -16.54
N LEU A 12 24.77 -21.10 -16.61
CA LEU A 12 24.47 -20.36 -17.84
C LEU A 12 25.72 -19.62 -18.35
N GLN A 13 26.40 -18.88 -17.48
CA GLN A 13 27.61 -18.13 -17.84
C GLN A 13 28.71 -19.06 -18.40
N LYS A 14 28.89 -20.25 -17.80
CA LYS A 14 29.84 -21.25 -18.29
C LYS A 14 29.47 -21.79 -19.68
N GLU A 15 28.19 -22.07 -19.93
CA GLU A 15 27.75 -22.56 -21.26
C GLU A 15 27.79 -21.48 -22.34
N LEU A 16 27.51 -20.22 -21.98
CA LEU A 16 27.55 -19.08 -22.89
C LEU A 16 28.99 -18.81 -23.36
N ILE A 17 29.97 -18.86 -22.44
CA ILE A 17 31.41 -18.80 -22.79
C ILE A 17 31.84 -19.99 -23.65
N ALA A 18 31.38 -21.20 -23.33
CA ALA A 18 31.81 -22.42 -24.02
C ALA A 18 31.26 -22.55 -25.46
N LYS A 19 30.02 -22.11 -25.69
CA LYS A 19 29.34 -22.23 -27.00
C LYS A 19 29.42 -20.96 -27.85
N ASN A 20 29.72 -19.81 -27.23
CA ASN A 20 29.84 -18.49 -27.85
C ASN A 20 28.77 -18.20 -28.94
N PRO A 21 27.47 -18.26 -28.57
CA PRO A 21 26.36 -18.16 -29.52
C PRO A 21 26.26 -16.77 -30.15
N THR A 22 25.93 -16.70 -31.43
CA THR A 22 25.69 -15.43 -32.15
C THR A 22 24.45 -14.69 -31.65
N ASP A 23 23.41 -15.41 -31.25
CA ASP A 23 22.24 -14.88 -30.55
C ASP A 23 22.26 -15.32 -29.08
N VAL A 24 22.72 -14.42 -28.22
CA VAL A 24 22.82 -14.64 -26.78
C VAL A 24 21.45 -14.69 -26.12
N LEU A 25 20.46 -13.91 -26.59
CA LEU A 25 19.13 -13.83 -25.97
C LEU A 25 18.33 -15.10 -26.24
N GLN A 26 18.30 -15.56 -27.49
CA GLN A 26 17.66 -16.82 -27.85
C GLN A 26 18.35 -18.02 -27.21
N PHE A 27 19.67 -17.98 -27.05
CA PHE A 27 20.42 -19.01 -26.31
C PHE A 27 19.99 -19.09 -24.83
N CYS A 28 19.92 -17.95 -24.13
CA CYS A 28 19.45 -17.89 -22.75
C CYS A 28 18.01 -18.39 -22.60
N ALA A 29 17.10 -17.99 -23.50
CA ALA A 29 15.72 -18.48 -23.51
C ALA A 29 15.65 -20.01 -23.68
N ASN A 30 16.43 -20.56 -24.61
CA ASN A 30 16.49 -22.01 -24.85
C ASN A 30 17.10 -22.77 -23.67
N PHE A 31 18.12 -22.22 -23.00
CA PHE A 31 18.73 -22.79 -21.80
C PHE A 31 17.70 -22.96 -20.66
N PHE A 32 16.98 -21.88 -20.32
CA PHE A 32 15.97 -21.94 -19.24
C PHE A 32 14.78 -22.84 -19.61
N ASN A 33 14.33 -22.85 -20.86
CA ASN A 33 13.28 -23.77 -21.33
C ASN A 33 13.73 -25.25 -21.23
N SER A 34 14.99 -25.56 -21.56
CA SER A 34 15.56 -26.90 -21.41
C SER A 34 15.66 -27.32 -19.93
N LYS A 35 16.14 -26.43 -19.06
CA LYS A 35 16.18 -26.64 -17.60
C LYS A 35 14.79 -26.89 -17.01
N LEU A 36 13.78 -26.11 -17.41
CA LEU A 36 12.40 -26.30 -16.98
C LEU A 36 11.82 -27.64 -17.45
N ALA A 37 12.13 -28.07 -18.68
CA ALA A 37 11.74 -29.38 -19.20
C ALA A 37 12.38 -30.54 -18.41
N LEU A 38 13.66 -30.42 -18.03
CA LEU A 38 14.35 -31.40 -17.17
C LEU A 38 13.73 -31.46 -15.76
N GLN A 39 13.46 -30.32 -15.14
CA GLN A 39 12.79 -30.26 -13.84
C GLN A 39 11.39 -30.89 -13.90
N ARG A 40 10.62 -30.64 -14.97
CA ARG A 40 9.32 -31.27 -15.18
C ARG A 40 9.44 -32.79 -15.30
N ASN A 41 10.39 -33.30 -16.10
CA ASN A 41 10.63 -34.74 -16.20
C ASN A 41 11.03 -35.38 -14.86
N HIS A 42 11.83 -34.68 -14.04
CA HIS A 42 12.18 -35.14 -12.70
C HIS A 42 10.95 -35.23 -11.78
N LEU A 43 10.07 -34.21 -11.79
CA LEU A 43 8.84 -34.24 -11.00
C LEU A 43 7.90 -35.40 -11.40
N TRP A 44 7.79 -35.71 -12.69
CA TRP A 44 7.06 -36.89 -13.18
C TRP A 44 7.67 -38.22 -12.68
N GLN A 45 8.99 -38.33 -12.59
CA GLN A 45 9.65 -39.51 -12.01
C GLN A 45 9.42 -39.65 -10.49
N VAL A 46 9.26 -38.53 -9.78
CA VAL A 46 9.06 -38.51 -8.32
C VAL A 46 7.57 -38.62 -7.94
N GLU A 47 6.63 -38.48 -8.88
CA GLU A 47 5.18 -38.51 -8.65
C GLU A 47 4.74 -39.73 -7.82
N ALA A 48 5.16 -40.95 -8.18
CA ALA A 48 4.80 -42.16 -7.46
C ALA A 48 5.23 -42.12 -5.98
N LYS A 49 6.40 -41.53 -5.69
CA LYS A 49 6.94 -41.37 -4.33
C LYS A 49 6.24 -40.25 -3.56
N ALA A 50 5.87 -39.15 -4.23
CA ALA A 50 5.11 -38.06 -3.64
C ALA A 50 3.68 -38.51 -3.30
N LYS A 51 3.03 -39.26 -4.20
CA LYS A 51 1.70 -39.86 -4.00
C LYS A 51 1.68 -40.85 -2.83
N ALA A 52 2.74 -41.65 -2.67
CA ALA A 52 2.93 -42.52 -1.51
C ALA A 52 3.13 -41.75 -0.19
N ALA A 53 3.57 -40.49 -0.25
CA ALA A 53 3.66 -39.57 0.89
C ALA A 53 2.40 -38.68 1.07
N GLY A 54 1.32 -38.93 0.34
CA GLY A 54 0.08 -38.15 0.40
C GLY A 54 0.14 -36.78 -0.31
N ILE A 55 1.16 -36.53 -1.13
CA ILE A 55 1.36 -35.28 -1.86
C ILE A 55 1.04 -35.49 -3.34
N GLU A 56 -0.04 -34.88 -3.81
CA GLU A 56 -0.43 -34.90 -5.22
C GLU A 56 0.31 -33.78 -6.00
N LEU A 57 1.33 -34.17 -6.78
CA LEU A 57 2.11 -33.22 -7.59
C LEU A 57 1.37 -32.75 -8.85
N PHE A 58 0.53 -33.62 -9.42
CA PHE A 58 -0.20 -33.39 -10.67
C PHE A 58 -1.66 -33.80 -10.51
N PRO A 59 -2.55 -32.93 -9.99
CA PRO A 59 -3.97 -33.24 -9.86
C PRO A 59 -4.61 -33.45 -11.23
N HIS A 60 -5.34 -34.55 -11.38
CA HIS A 60 -6.04 -34.88 -12.62
C HIS A 60 -7.09 -33.82 -12.99
N LEU A 61 -7.12 -33.40 -14.25
CA LEU A 61 -8.36 -32.86 -14.84
C LEU A 61 -9.27 -34.04 -15.22
N GLU A 62 -10.54 -33.95 -14.87
CA GLU A 62 -11.54 -34.95 -15.25
C GLU A 62 -11.75 -34.96 -16.77
N ALA A 63 -11.82 -36.15 -17.35
CA ALA A 63 -11.88 -36.33 -18.80
C ALA A 63 -13.32 -36.12 -19.32
N GLY A 64 -13.57 -34.96 -19.94
CA GLY A 64 -14.90 -34.63 -20.46
C GLY A 64 -14.97 -33.48 -21.48
N ALA A 65 -13.91 -33.21 -22.25
CA ALA A 65 -13.81 -31.99 -23.08
C ALA A 65 -13.09 -32.15 -24.43
N ILE A 66 -13.34 -33.22 -25.19
CA ILE A 66 -12.90 -33.34 -26.59
C ILE A 66 -14.02 -33.98 -27.42
N ASP A 67 -14.54 -33.27 -28.41
CA ASP A 67 -15.42 -33.83 -29.44
C ASP A 67 -14.63 -34.22 -30.70
N SER A 68 -15.28 -34.94 -31.63
CA SER A 68 -14.64 -35.46 -32.83
C SER A 68 -14.26 -34.40 -33.89
N ASN A 69 -14.51 -33.12 -33.63
CA ASN A 69 -14.12 -32.01 -34.51
C ASN A 69 -12.93 -31.19 -33.97
N GLY A 70 -12.38 -31.55 -32.81
CA GLY A 70 -11.16 -30.95 -32.27
C GLY A 70 -11.35 -29.55 -31.67
N GLN A 71 -12.60 -29.10 -31.44
CA GLN A 71 -12.89 -27.87 -30.72
C GLN A 71 -13.21 -28.19 -29.25
N GLY A 72 -12.17 -28.14 -28.40
CA GLY A 72 -12.35 -28.32 -26.96
C GLY A 72 -13.04 -27.12 -26.31
N THR A 73 -14.30 -27.27 -25.91
CA THR A 73 -14.98 -26.34 -25.01
C THR A 73 -14.40 -26.48 -23.60
N ILE A 74 -13.49 -25.58 -23.23
CA ILE A 74 -13.00 -25.50 -21.86
C ILE A 74 -14.09 -24.83 -20.99
N PRO A 75 -14.67 -25.52 -19.99
CA PRO A 75 -15.45 -24.83 -18.98
C PRO A 75 -14.50 -23.87 -18.23
N CYS A 76 -14.85 -22.58 -18.17
CA CYS A 76 -13.95 -21.50 -17.74
C CYS A 76 -13.72 -21.46 -16.21
N ALA A 77 -13.18 -22.55 -15.67
CA ALA A 77 -12.66 -22.67 -14.32
C ALA A 77 -11.37 -23.50 -14.36
N ARG A 78 -10.25 -22.87 -13.98
CA ARG A 78 -8.89 -23.46 -13.91
C ARG A 78 -8.20 -23.75 -15.25
N GLN A 79 -7.79 -22.70 -15.95
CA GLN A 79 -6.45 -22.73 -16.55
C GLN A 79 -5.43 -22.15 -15.56
N PRO A 80 -4.27 -22.79 -15.34
CA PRO A 80 -3.11 -22.12 -14.76
C PRO A 80 -2.46 -21.26 -15.86
N SER A 81 -3.12 -20.17 -16.24
CA SER A 81 -2.51 -19.22 -17.17
C SER A 81 -1.35 -18.52 -16.46
N PHE A 82 -0.12 -18.85 -16.85
CA PHE A 82 1.01 -17.93 -16.72
C PHE A 82 0.77 -16.76 -17.68
N LYS A 83 -0.19 -15.89 -17.34
CA LYS A 83 -0.28 -14.56 -17.94
C LYS A 83 0.91 -13.76 -17.42
N SER A 84 1.52 -12.97 -18.31
CA SER A 84 2.50 -11.96 -17.94
C SER A 84 1.95 -11.07 -16.84
N PRO A 85 2.77 -10.57 -15.89
CA PRO A 85 2.31 -9.59 -14.89
C PRO A 85 1.84 -8.27 -15.51
N PHE A 86 2.14 -8.04 -16.78
CA PHE A 86 1.55 -6.99 -17.61
C PHE A 86 0.38 -7.61 -18.39
N GLY A 87 -0.83 -7.11 -18.13
CA GLY A 87 -2.06 -7.60 -18.75
C GLY A 87 -2.20 -7.19 -20.22
N ASP A 88 -3.39 -7.40 -20.79
CA ASP A 88 -3.68 -7.35 -22.23
C ASP A 88 -3.60 -5.94 -22.89
N ASN A 89 -2.80 -5.00 -22.33
CA ASN A 89 -2.50 -3.66 -22.84
C ASN A 89 -0.98 -3.41 -22.86
N ASP A 90 -0.21 -4.26 -23.54
CA ASP A 90 1.22 -4.03 -23.80
C ASP A 90 1.39 -3.24 -25.12
N PRO A 91 1.87 -1.97 -25.09
CA PRO A 91 2.06 -1.15 -26.29
C PRO A 91 3.22 -1.61 -27.19
N HIS A 92 3.91 -2.71 -26.86
CA HIS A 92 4.97 -3.32 -27.68
C HIS A 92 4.60 -4.69 -28.26
N SER A 93 3.30 -5.06 -28.24
CA SER A 93 2.80 -6.28 -28.88
C SER A 93 2.59 -6.11 -30.39
N ASP A 94 3.68 -6.26 -31.17
CA ASP A 94 3.63 -6.22 -32.65
C ASP A 94 2.87 -7.42 -33.25
N HIS A 95 1.56 -7.29 -33.36
CA HIS A 95 0.72 -8.20 -34.16
C HIS A 95 0.83 -7.89 -35.67
N THR A 96 1.92 -8.36 -36.28
CA THR A 96 2.03 -8.59 -37.73
C THR A 96 2.37 -10.07 -37.92
N SER A 97 1.78 -10.86 -38.80
CA SER A 97 1.16 -10.65 -40.13
C SER A 97 0.09 -11.75 -40.36
N SER A 98 -0.77 -11.78 -41.40
CA SER A 98 -0.66 -11.25 -42.77
C SER A 98 -2.03 -11.11 -43.47
N HIS A 99 -2.17 -10.05 -44.28
CA HIS A 99 -2.87 -9.89 -45.59
C HIS A 99 -3.98 -10.89 -46.05
N ASP A 100 -5.03 -10.47 -46.79
CA ASP A 100 -5.03 -9.39 -47.80
C ASP A 100 -6.39 -8.72 -48.14
N PHE A 101 -6.33 -7.70 -49.00
CA PHE A 101 -7.34 -6.77 -49.54
C PHE A 101 -8.69 -7.33 -50.06
N SER A 102 -9.80 -6.60 -49.85
CA SER A 102 -10.44 -5.71 -50.87
C SER A 102 -11.81 -5.13 -50.45
N GLU A 103 -12.35 -4.19 -51.26
CA GLU A 103 -13.27 -3.11 -50.90
C GLU A 103 -14.79 -3.39 -50.77
N ARG A 104 -15.45 -2.42 -50.11
CA ARG A 104 -16.89 -2.08 -50.00
C ARG A 104 -17.78 -2.45 -51.21
N LYS A 105 -19.05 -2.84 -50.96
CA LYS A 105 -20.22 -1.92 -51.16
C LYS A 105 -21.58 -2.43 -50.64
N GLU A 106 -22.58 -1.56 -50.79
CA GLU A 106 -23.94 -1.57 -50.24
C GLU A 106 -24.95 -2.53 -50.91
N ASP A 107 -26.02 -2.83 -50.15
CA ASP A 107 -27.42 -3.03 -50.54
C ASP A 107 -27.95 -4.19 -51.43
N SER A 108 -29.13 -4.66 -50.98
CA SER A 108 -30.32 -5.10 -51.74
C SER A 108 -30.71 -6.59 -51.85
N ALA A 109 -31.96 -6.85 -51.44
CA ALA A 109 -32.99 -7.69 -52.08
C ALA A 109 -32.74 -9.18 -52.47
N GLY A 110 -33.07 -10.09 -51.54
CA GLY A 110 -34.16 -11.08 -51.70
C GLY A 110 -34.11 -12.26 -52.71
N LEU A 111 -35.24 -13.00 -52.71
CA LEU A 111 -35.75 -13.93 -53.75
C LEU A 111 -35.25 -15.41 -53.84
N PHE A 112 -35.96 -16.30 -53.12
CA PHE A 112 -36.36 -17.70 -53.40
C PHE A 112 -35.61 -18.62 -54.41
N LYS A 113 -35.22 -19.82 -53.93
CA LYS A 113 -35.37 -21.20 -54.49
C LYS A 113 -34.80 -22.19 -53.44
N GLY A 114 -35.37 -23.33 -53.03
CA GLY A 114 -36.22 -24.35 -53.68
C GLY A 114 -35.32 -25.48 -54.26
N GLY A 115 -35.42 -26.78 -53.95
CA GLY A 115 -36.32 -27.62 -53.13
C GLY A 115 -35.91 -29.12 -53.18
N PHE A 116 -36.84 -30.07 -52.88
CA PHE A 116 -36.69 -31.57 -52.76
C PHE A 116 -36.03 -32.11 -51.46
N GLY A 117 -36.46 -33.17 -50.75
CA GLY A 117 -37.63 -34.11 -50.84
C GLY A 117 -37.25 -35.58 -50.45
N VAL A 118 -38.07 -36.53 -49.94
CA VAL A 118 -39.48 -36.63 -49.42
C VAL A 118 -39.66 -37.94 -48.57
N GLY A 119 -40.38 -37.93 -47.43
CA GLY A 119 -41.04 -39.12 -46.80
C GLY A 119 -40.51 -39.61 -45.43
N LYS A 120 -41.29 -40.23 -44.50
CA LYS A 120 -42.73 -40.59 -44.48
C LYS A 120 -43.24 -40.87 -43.03
N GLN A 121 -44.43 -40.32 -42.67
CA GLN A 121 -45.52 -40.67 -41.69
C GLN A 121 -45.29 -41.71 -40.53
N THR A 122 -45.95 -41.66 -39.34
CA THR A 122 -47.40 -41.51 -39.01
C THR A 122 -47.75 -41.06 -37.55
N HIS A 123 -48.84 -40.25 -37.39
CA HIS A 123 -49.89 -40.13 -36.30
C HIS A 123 -49.61 -40.40 -34.79
N ASN A 124 -50.31 -39.87 -33.76
CA ASN A 124 -51.21 -38.71 -33.41
C ASN A 124 -51.61 -38.90 -31.89
N PRO A 125 -52.39 -38.07 -31.14
CA PRO A 125 -53.09 -36.78 -31.39
C PRO A 125 -52.72 -35.66 -30.35
N PRO A 126 -53.37 -34.46 -30.32
CA PRO A 126 -52.80 -33.24 -29.71
C PRO A 126 -53.39 -32.82 -28.34
N ALA A 127 -52.72 -31.86 -27.69
CA ALA A 127 -53.25 -31.07 -26.57
C ALA A 127 -53.15 -29.56 -26.88
N GLN A 128 -54.33 -28.94 -26.91
CA GLN A 128 -54.71 -27.50 -26.97
C GLN A 128 -53.64 -26.42 -27.18
N ASP A 129 -53.87 -25.61 -28.22
CA ASP A 129 -53.24 -24.30 -28.41
C ASP A 129 -53.59 -23.34 -27.26
N LEU A 130 -52.60 -22.63 -26.73
CA LEU A 130 -52.77 -21.53 -25.78
C LEU A 130 -52.52 -20.19 -26.50
N ASP A 131 -53.48 -19.27 -26.36
CA ASP A 131 -53.45 -17.93 -26.97
C ASP A 131 -52.32 -17.06 -26.34
N PRO A 132 -51.41 -16.46 -27.13
CA PRO A 132 -50.34 -15.61 -26.61
C PRO A 132 -50.77 -14.30 -25.92
N ASN A 133 -52.07 -13.97 -25.84
CA ASN A 133 -52.58 -12.69 -25.33
C ASN A 133 -53.50 -12.76 -24.09
N ASP A 134 -53.52 -13.85 -23.32
CA ASP A 134 -54.26 -13.89 -22.03
C ASP A 134 -53.52 -13.08 -20.94
N PRO A 135 -54.10 -12.00 -20.38
CA PRO A 135 -53.42 -11.14 -19.41
C PRO A 135 -53.51 -11.64 -17.95
N ALA A 136 -53.98 -12.87 -17.69
CA ALA A 136 -54.35 -13.34 -16.35
C ALA A 136 -53.65 -14.62 -15.84
N VAL A 137 -52.37 -14.86 -16.20
CA VAL A 137 -51.56 -15.94 -15.60
C VAL A 137 -50.24 -15.40 -15.02
N ALA A 138 -50.13 -15.42 -13.68
CA ALA A 138 -48.90 -15.08 -12.99
C ALA A 138 -47.85 -16.20 -13.16
N ALA A 139 -46.62 -15.83 -13.55
CA ALA A 139 -45.52 -16.77 -13.70
C ALA A 139 -45.14 -17.42 -12.35
N PRO A 140 -44.81 -18.74 -12.31
CA PRO A 140 -44.23 -19.35 -11.12
C PRO A 140 -42.86 -18.73 -10.83
N ALA A 141 -42.60 -18.37 -9.57
CA ALA A 141 -41.33 -17.80 -9.17
C ALA A 141 -40.17 -18.79 -9.41
N GLU A 142 -39.19 -18.39 -10.22
CA GLU A 142 -37.90 -19.09 -10.29
C GLU A 142 -37.23 -19.09 -8.91
N PRO A 143 -36.60 -20.20 -8.47
CA PRO A 143 -35.83 -20.20 -7.24
C PRO A 143 -34.60 -19.29 -7.41
N THR A 144 -34.59 -18.18 -6.68
CA THR A 144 -33.52 -17.18 -6.75
C THR A 144 -32.21 -17.74 -6.22
N VAL A 145 -31.38 -18.29 -7.12
CA VAL A 145 -30.00 -18.66 -6.84
C VAL A 145 -29.25 -17.40 -6.42
N LYS A 146 -28.96 -17.28 -5.11
CA LYS A 146 -28.17 -16.18 -4.55
C LYS A 146 -26.82 -16.11 -5.29
N LYS A 147 -26.54 -14.97 -5.93
CA LYS A 147 -25.34 -14.80 -6.76
C LYS A 147 -24.08 -14.99 -5.92
N ASN A 148 -23.19 -15.82 -6.46
CA ASN A 148 -22.00 -16.38 -5.81
C ASN A 148 -21.08 -15.36 -5.12
N ASN A 149 -20.41 -15.84 -4.06
CA ASN A 149 -19.41 -15.15 -3.25
C ASN A 149 -18.47 -14.24 -4.06
N LYS A 150 -18.44 -12.93 -3.74
CA LYS A 150 -17.48 -11.95 -4.26
C LYS A 150 -16.04 -12.13 -3.75
N LEU A 151 -15.81 -13.08 -2.84
CA LEU A 151 -14.49 -13.34 -2.26
C LEU A 151 -13.55 -13.99 -3.29
N PRO A 152 -12.32 -13.48 -3.50
CA PRO A 152 -11.33 -14.14 -4.33
C PRO A 152 -11.09 -15.58 -3.86
N LEU A 153 -10.96 -16.52 -4.81
CA LEU A 153 -10.75 -17.96 -4.55
C LEU A 153 -9.58 -18.29 -3.60
N ALA A 154 -8.63 -17.36 -3.42
CA ALA A 154 -7.47 -17.50 -2.56
C ALA A 154 -7.59 -16.81 -1.18
N PHE A 155 -8.66 -16.04 -0.89
CA PHE A 155 -8.74 -15.15 0.29
C PHE A 155 -8.55 -15.88 1.63
N ASN A 156 -8.95 -17.16 1.70
CA ASN A 156 -8.78 -18.03 2.88
C ASN A 156 -7.93 -19.30 2.59
N ALA A 157 -7.17 -19.34 1.50
CA ALA A 157 -6.51 -20.57 1.01
C ALA A 157 -5.10 -20.83 1.60
N ASN A 158 -4.76 -20.25 2.75
CA ASN A 158 -3.43 -20.25 3.39
C ASN A 158 -2.23 -19.85 2.50
N ARG A 159 -2.48 -19.24 1.33
CA ARG A 159 -1.45 -18.67 0.45
C ARG A 159 -1.41 -17.16 0.65
N ARG A 160 -0.21 -16.60 0.77
CA ARG A 160 -0.01 -15.15 0.81
C ARG A 160 -0.41 -14.55 -0.54
N THR A 161 -1.42 -13.69 -0.53
CA THR A 161 -1.88 -12.91 -1.68
C THR A 161 -1.20 -11.54 -1.70
N SER A 162 -1.00 -10.98 -2.88
CA SER A 162 -0.52 -9.61 -3.04
C SER A 162 -1.65 -8.61 -2.75
N VAL A 163 -1.32 -7.50 -2.10
CA VAL A 163 -2.19 -6.34 -1.92
C VAL A 163 -1.54 -5.11 -2.56
N SER A 164 -2.37 -4.19 -3.04
CA SER A 164 -1.94 -2.92 -3.63
C SER A 164 -2.94 -1.82 -3.31
N ALA A 165 -2.58 -0.57 -3.56
CA ALA A 165 -3.41 0.60 -3.33
C ALA A 165 -3.28 1.57 -4.51
N GLU A 166 -4.15 2.57 -4.60
CA GLU A 166 -4.09 3.57 -5.65
C GLU A 166 -2.78 4.38 -5.57
N ALA A 167 -2.17 4.60 -6.73
CA ALA A 167 -1.02 5.47 -6.88
C ALA A 167 -1.45 6.94 -6.74
N MET A 168 -0.74 7.69 -5.91
CA MET A 168 -0.90 9.14 -5.76
C MET A 168 0.40 9.82 -6.14
N ASN A 169 0.34 10.87 -6.97
CA ASN A 169 1.52 11.66 -7.32
C ASN A 169 1.59 12.91 -6.40
N PRO A 170 2.64 13.05 -5.55
CA PRO A 170 2.77 14.18 -4.64
C PRO A 170 3.04 15.52 -5.34
N ASP A 171 3.63 15.53 -6.54
CA ASP A 171 3.90 16.77 -7.28
C ASP A 171 2.60 17.52 -7.61
N LYS A 172 1.51 16.78 -7.82
CA LYS A 172 0.19 17.36 -8.08
C LYS A 172 -0.38 18.10 -6.87
N PHE A 173 0.06 17.82 -5.65
CA PHE A 173 -0.54 18.39 -4.43
C PHE A 173 -0.40 19.92 -4.36
N LYS A 174 0.66 20.49 -4.96
CA LYS A 174 0.86 21.95 -5.01
C LYS A 174 -0.01 22.66 -6.06
N SER A 175 -0.40 21.95 -7.12
CA SER A 175 -1.22 22.47 -8.22
C SER A 175 -2.72 22.22 -8.05
N ASP A 176 -3.07 21.23 -7.23
CA ASP A 176 -4.43 20.76 -7.01
C ASP A 176 -5.07 21.53 -5.84
N SER A 177 -6.17 22.23 -6.11
CA SER A 177 -6.89 23.03 -5.11
C SER A 177 -7.75 22.19 -4.15
N TRP A 178 -7.44 20.90 -4.00
CA TRP A 178 -8.11 20.01 -3.06
C TRP A 178 -7.98 20.54 -1.63
N LYS A 179 -9.07 20.44 -0.88
CA LYS A 179 -9.11 20.69 0.56
C LYS A 179 -9.73 19.47 1.23
N PRO A 180 -9.27 19.09 2.43
CA PRO A 180 -9.94 18.06 3.20
C PRO A 180 -11.40 18.49 3.43
N PRO A 181 -12.37 17.56 3.38
CA PRO A 181 -13.72 17.86 3.82
C PRO A 181 -13.68 18.31 5.28
N VAL A 182 -14.54 19.25 5.64
CA VAL A 182 -14.67 19.77 7.00
C VAL A 182 -16.14 19.71 7.37
N ASN A 183 -16.45 18.97 8.43
CA ASN A 183 -17.80 18.84 8.96
C ASN A 183 -17.95 19.61 10.28
N ASP A 184 -19.15 20.11 10.52
CA ASP A 184 -19.52 20.89 11.71
C ASP A 184 -19.71 19.98 12.93
N LEU A 185 -18.59 19.46 13.44
CA LEU A 185 -18.51 18.66 14.66
C LEU A 185 -18.58 19.56 15.90
N THR A 186 -19.35 19.14 16.92
CA THR A 186 -19.30 19.77 18.25
C THR A 186 -17.96 19.50 18.92
N GLU A 187 -17.59 20.32 19.91
CA GLU A 187 -16.32 20.17 20.62
C GLU A 187 -16.26 18.83 21.40
N GLU A 188 -17.39 18.39 21.95
CA GLU A 188 -17.54 17.08 22.61
C GLU A 188 -17.28 15.92 21.62
N GLN A 189 -17.91 15.96 20.43
CA GLN A 189 -17.69 14.97 19.37
C GLN A 189 -16.24 14.95 18.90
N ARG A 190 -15.59 16.11 18.75
CA ARG A 190 -14.16 16.18 18.38
C ARG A 190 -13.27 15.50 19.40
N GLN A 191 -13.52 15.70 20.69
CA GLN A 191 -12.72 15.13 21.77
C GLN A 191 -12.91 13.60 21.85
N GLU A 192 -14.14 13.11 21.70
CA GLU A 192 -14.42 11.67 21.67
C GLU A 192 -13.79 10.98 20.44
N LEU A 193 -13.96 11.55 19.24
CA LEU A 193 -13.36 11.00 18.02
C LEU A 193 -11.83 11.07 18.06
N ALA A 194 -11.23 12.14 18.59
CA ALA A 194 -9.79 12.23 18.78
C ALA A 194 -9.26 11.16 19.76
N LYS A 195 -10.02 10.83 20.81
CA LYS A 195 -9.70 9.73 21.75
C LYS A 195 -9.75 8.37 21.05
N THR A 196 -10.81 8.08 20.29
CA THR A 196 -10.97 6.80 19.57
C THR A 196 -9.96 6.63 18.43
N LEU A 197 -9.62 7.70 17.70
CA LEU A 197 -8.52 7.65 16.73
C LEU A 197 -7.17 7.42 17.43
N SER A 198 -6.94 8.03 18.60
CA SER A 198 -5.64 7.90 19.29
C SER A 198 -5.36 6.49 19.83
N SER A 199 -6.38 5.66 20.05
CA SER A 199 -6.16 4.23 20.39
C SER A 199 -5.82 3.38 19.16
N ASN A 200 -6.30 3.76 17.97
CA ASN A 200 -6.11 3.01 16.72
C ASN A 200 -4.69 3.16 16.14
N PHE A 201 -4.04 2.03 15.85
CA PHE A 201 -2.63 1.99 15.45
C PHE A 201 -2.30 2.79 14.18
N LEU A 202 -3.24 2.93 13.24
CA LEU A 202 -3.03 3.71 12.01
C LEU A 202 -2.85 5.21 12.27
N PHE A 203 -3.49 5.71 13.33
CA PHE A 203 -3.53 7.14 13.62
C PHE A 203 -2.57 7.53 14.75
N GLN A 204 -2.09 6.59 15.57
CA GLN A 204 -1.13 6.85 16.64
C GLN A 204 0.08 7.67 16.17
N GLN A 205 0.67 7.33 15.02
CA GLN A 205 1.87 7.97 14.46
C GLN A 205 1.61 9.31 13.74
N LEU A 206 0.34 9.72 13.55
CA LEU A 206 0.03 11.02 12.96
C LEU A 206 0.37 12.18 13.92
N ASP A 207 0.85 13.28 13.36
CA ASP A 207 1.05 14.52 14.10
C ASP A 207 -0.29 15.15 14.52
N LYS A 208 -0.25 16.10 15.46
CA LYS A 208 -1.44 16.75 16.02
C LYS A 208 -2.30 17.45 14.96
N LYS A 209 -1.68 18.04 13.92
CA LYS A 209 -2.39 18.77 12.86
C LYS A 209 -3.06 17.80 11.87
N ALA A 210 -2.37 16.73 11.47
CA ALA A 210 -2.99 15.68 10.67
C ALA A 210 -4.14 14.99 11.42
N LYS A 211 -3.98 14.67 12.72
CA LYS A 211 -5.06 14.13 13.57
C LYS A 211 -6.29 15.04 13.58
N ALA A 212 -6.11 16.35 13.82
CA ALA A 212 -7.22 17.31 13.80
C ALA A 212 -7.90 17.40 12.42
N THR A 213 -7.11 17.32 11.34
CA THR A 213 -7.63 17.34 9.96
C THR A 213 -8.42 16.07 9.62
N VAL A 214 -7.95 14.91 10.10
CA VAL A 214 -8.68 13.63 9.99
C VAL A 214 -9.99 13.67 10.77
N VAL A 215 -10.00 14.20 12.01
CA VAL A 215 -11.23 14.36 12.80
C VAL A 215 -12.23 15.24 12.06
N ALA A 216 -11.80 16.38 11.52
CA ALA A 216 -12.66 17.29 10.76
C ALA A 216 -13.23 16.66 9.47
N ALA A 217 -12.50 15.70 8.87
CA ALA A 217 -12.88 15.02 7.64
C ALA A 217 -13.87 13.84 7.82
N LEU A 218 -14.12 13.39 9.05
CA LEU A 218 -15.06 12.32 9.35
C LEU A 218 -16.49 12.71 8.98
N GLN A 219 -17.16 11.93 8.14
CA GLN A 219 -18.53 12.18 7.67
C GLN A 219 -19.55 11.36 8.47
N LYS A 220 -20.63 11.99 8.92
CA LYS A 220 -21.69 11.31 9.66
C LYS A 220 -22.52 10.42 8.73
N LYS A 221 -22.72 9.15 9.10
CA LYS A 221 -23.60 8.18 8.41
C LYS A 221 -24.53 7.50 9.41
N GLN A 222 -25.79 7.35 9.03
CA GLN A 222 -26.84 6.74 9.84
C GLN A 222 -27.40 5.52 9.12
N TYR A 223 -27.71 4.49 9.90
CA TYR A 223 -28.21 3.19 9.45
C TYR A 223 -29.33 2.76 10.39
N THR A 224 -30.37 2.13 9.85
CA THR A 224 -31.49 1.59 10.62
C THR A 224 -31.25 0.14 11.00
N GLN A 225 -31.94 -0.36 12.02
CA GLN A 225 -31.84 -1.76 12.43
C GLN A 225 -32.06 -2.72 11.24
N GLY A 226 -31.08 -3.59 10.99
CA GLY A 226 -31.07 -4.58 9.91
C GLY A 226 -30.24 -4.18 8.68
N ASP A 227 -29.80 -2.93 8.57
CA ASP A 227 -29.01 -2.47 7.42
C ASP A 227 -27.59 -3.09 7.40
N GLU A 228 -27.14 -3.55 6.23
CA GLU A 228 -25.75 -3.94 5.99
C GLU A 228 -24.88 -2.68 5.77
N ILE A 229 -24.02 -2.36 6.75
CA ILE A 229 -23.11 -1.20 6.69
C ILE A 229 -21.95 -1.46 5.72
N ILE A 230 -21.43 -2.70 5.74
CA ILE A 230 -20.43 -3.23 4.80
C ILE A 230 -20.72 -4.72 4.56
N THR A 231 -20.52 -5.20 3.34
CA THR A 231 -20.76 -6.61 2.98
C THR A 231 -19.44 -7.36 2.74
N GLN A 232 -19.35 -8.61 3.17
CA GLN A 232 -18.16 -9.45 3.01
C GLN A 232 -17.79 -9.63 1.53
N GLY A 233 -16.51 -9.50 1.20
CA GLY A 233 -15.99 -9.64 -0.16
C GLY A 233 -16.10 -8.37 -1.02
N ASP A 234 -16.84 -7.34 -0.59
CA ASP A 234 -16.84 -6.06 -1.29
C ASP A 234 -15.54 -5.27 -1.10
N VAL A 235 -15.26 -4.38 -2.05
CA VAL A 235 -14.14 -3.43 -1.95
C VAL A 235 -14.39 -2.49 -0.77
N GLY A 236 -13.44 -2.41 0.15
CA GLY A 236 -13.58 -1.56 1.33
C GLY A 236 -13.03 -0.17 1.11
N ASP A 237 -13.91 0.84 0.99
CA ASP A 237 -13.48 2.24 0.73
C ASP A 237 -13.43 3.14 1.98
N TYR A 238 -14.07 2.70 3.08
CA TYR A 238 -14.25 3.50 4.30
C TYR A 238 -13.75 2.78 5.56
N PHE A 239 -13.27 3.59 6.51
CA PHE A 239 -13.14 3.26 7.93
C PHE A 239 -14.31 3.88 8.70
N TYR A 240 -14.77 3.22 9.77
CA TYR A 240 -15.95 3.65 10.55
C TYR A 240 -15.64 3.67 12.04
N ILE A 241 -16.16 4.69 12.74
CA ILE A 241 -16.22 4.79 14.21
C ILE A 241 -17.69 4.82 14.63
N ILE A 242 -18.10 3.99 15.57
CA ILE A 242 -19.47 3.94 16.07
C ILE A 242 -19.66 5.09 17.08
N GLU A 243 -20.56 6.03 16.79
CA GLU A 243 -20.96 7.10 17.72
C GLU A 243 -22.04 6.58 18.67
N SER A 244 -23.04 5.88 18.12
CA SER A 244 -24.16 5.32 18.89
C SER A 244 -24.73 4.09 18.18
N GLY A 245 -25.09 3.07 18.96
CA GLY A 245 -25.77 1.87 18.49
C GLY A 245 -24.86 0.64 18.44
N THR A 246 -25.46 -0.49 18.08
CA THR A 246 -24.78 -1.80 18.10
C THR A 246 -24.63 -2.36 16.68
N VAL A 247 -23.43 -2.86 16.34
CA VAL A 247 -23.10 -3.46 15.05
C VAL A 247 -22.65 -4.90 15.26
N ASP A 248 -23.27 -5.83 14.53
CA ASP A 248 -22.94 -7.25 14.52
C ASP A 248 -22.10 -7.62 13.30
N PHE A 249 -21.03 -8.40 13.51
CA PHE A 249 -20.11 -8.83 12.47
C PHE A 249 -20.30 -10.30 12.13
N TYR A 250 -20.41 -10.59 10.83
CA TYR A 250 -20.64 -11.92 10.28
C TYR A 250 -19.55 -12.32 9.30
N VAL A 251 -19.01 -13.53 9.44
CA VAL A 251 -18.05 -14.12 8.50
C VAL A 251 -18.68 -15.39 7.94
N ASN A 252 -18.84 -15.46 6.62
CA ASN A 252 -19.49 -16.56 5.91
C ASN A 252 -20.92 -16.86 6.44
N GLY A 253 -21.63 -15.83 6.92
CA GLY A 253 -22.97 -15.93 7.52
C GLY A 253 -22.99 -16.29 9.03
N THR A 254 -21.86 -16.64 9.64
CA THR A 254 -21.77 -16.88 11.08
C THR A 254 -21.42 -15.60 11.83
N LYS A 255 -22.19 -15.22 12.86
CA LYS A 255 -21.86 -14.09 13.73
C LYS A 255 -20.57 -14.38 14.50
N VAL A 256 -19.56 -13.52 14.35
CA VAL A 256 -18.24 -13.67 14.98
C VAL A 256 -17.98 -12.66 16.09
N ASN A 257 -18.58 -11.47 16.04
CA ASN A 257 -18.37 -10.42 17.03
C ASN A 257 -19.55 -9.42 17.05
N THR A 258 -19.57 -8.58 18.08
CA THR A 258 -20.45 -7.40 18.20
C THR A 258 -19.60 -6.21 18.66
N SER A 259 -19.92 -5.00 18.23
CA SER A 259 -19.28 -3.78 18.74
C SER A 259 -20.30 -2.66 18.91
N SER A 260 -20.01 -1.76 19.84
CA SER A 260 -20.88 -0.65 20.25
C SER A 260 -20.13 0.68 20.20
N ASP A 261 -20.80 1.75 20.61
CA ASP A 261 -20.33 3.09 20.90
C ASP A 261 -18.84 3.15 21.30
N GLY A 262 -18.07 4.01 20.64
CA GLY A 262 -16.63 4.18 20.85
C GLY A 262 -15.73 3.13 20.17
N SER A 263 -16.30 2.08 19.58
CA SER A 263 -15.54 1.09 18.78
C SER A 263 -15.31 1.58 17.34
N SER A 264 -14.33 1.00 16.65
CA SER A 264 -14.05 1.32 15.24
C SER A 264 -13.78 0.05 14.41
N PHE A 265 -14.06 0.09 13.12
CA PHE A 265 -13.90 -1.05 12.22
C PHE A 265 -13.57 -0.66 10.77
N GLY A 266 -13.02 -1.62 10.03
CA GLY A 266 -12.71 -1.46 8.61
C GLY A 266 -11.40 -0.71 8.33
N GLU A 267 -10.56 -0.47 9.33
CA GLU A 267 -9.31 0.31 9.27
C GLU A 267 -8.35 -0.06 8.11
N LEU A 268 -8.19 -1.35 7.81
CA LEU A 268 -7.31 -1.84 6.75
C LEU A 268 -7.69 -1.31 5.35
N ALA A 269 -8.96 -0.93 5.15
CA ALA A 269 -9.45 -0.29 3.93
C ALA A 269 -8.76 1.04 3.61
N LEU A 270 -8.20 1.73 4.60
CA LEU A 270 -7.47 2.99 4.40
C LEU A 270 -6.06 2.75 3.84
N MET A 271 -5.48 1.58 4.09
CA MET A 271 -4.09 1.27 3.76
C MET A 271 -3.93 0.68 2.36
N TYR A 272 -4.82 -0.24 1.98
CA TYR A 272 -4.77 -0.91 0.68
C TYR A 272 -6.14 -1.40 0.23
N ASN A 273 -6.22 -1.75 -1.06
CA ASN A 273 -7.40 -2.31 -1.66
C ASN A 273 -7.53 -3.79 -1.29
N SER A 274 -8.28 -4.08 -0.22
CA SER A 274 -8.64 -5.44 0.20
C SER A 274 -10.15 -5.64 0.26
N PRO A 275 -10.66 -6.82 -0.15
CA PRO A 275 -12.03 -7.24 0.14
C PRO A 275 -12.34 -7.18 1.64
N ARG A 276 -13.57 -6.81 2.01
CA ARG A 276 -14.04 -6.85 3.40
C ARG A 276 -14.01 -8.29 3.93
N ALA A 277 -13.35 -8.50 5.06
CA ALA A 277 -13.22 -9.82 5.69
C ALA A 277 -14.53 -10.34 6.33
N ALA A 278 -15.44 -9.43 6.70
CA ALA A 278 -16.73 -9.70 7.33
C ALA A 278 -17.82 -8.75 6.79
N THR A 279 -19.08 -9.17 6.86
CA THR A 279 -20.26 -8.29 6.75
C THR A 279 -20.50 -7.66 8.12
N ALA A 280 -20.84 -6.38 8.17
CA ALA A 280 -21.26 -5.68 9.38
C ALA A 280 -22.72 -5.22 9.23
N VAL A 281 -23.57 -5.60 10.18
CA VAL A 281 -25.02 -5.34 10.16
C VAL A 281 -25.41 -4.51 11.37
N ALA A 282 -26.25 -3.51 11.18
CA ALA A 282 -26.79 -2.69 12.27
C ALA A 282 -27.77 -3.53 13.12
N ALA A 283 -27.39 -3.85 14.35
CA ALA A 283 -28.21 -4.65 15.29
C ALA A 283 -29.23 -3.78 16.05
N SER A 284 -29.00 -2.48 16.11
CA SER A 284 -29.96 -1.41 16.46
C SER A 284 -29.95 -0.36 15.34
N ASP A 285 -30.67 0.75 15.51
CA ASP A 285 -30.30 1.95 14.76
C ASP A 285 -28.87 2.35 15.15
N VAL A 286 -28.05 2.70 14.15
CA VAL A 286 -26.61 2.97 14.31
C VAL A 286 -26.27 4.30 13.67
N THR A 287 -25.56 5.13 14.43
CA THR A 287 -24.92 6.34 13.94
C THR A 287 -23.41 6.17 14.03
N CYS A 288 -22.71 6.48 12.95
CA CYS A 288 -21.26 6.32 12.85
C CYS A 288 -20.59 7.44 12.06
N TRP A 289 -19.29 7.57 12.24
CA TRP A 289 -18.43 8.51 11.56
C TRP A 289 -17.53 7.75 10.58
N ALA A 290 -17.61 8.09 9.30
CA ALA A 290 -16.93 7.41 8.21
C ALA A 290 -15.80 8.29 7.62
N LEU A 291 -14.62 7.69 7.41
CA LEU A 291 -13.49 8.31 6.71
C LEU A 291 -13.19 7.50 5.45
N ASP A 292 -13.05 8.16 4.30
CA ASP A 292 -12.71 7.50 3.04
C ASP A 292 -11.19 7.32 2.86
N ARG A 293 -10.81 6.27 2.12
CA ARG A 293 -9.42 5.92 1.79
C ARG A 293 -8.66 7.07 1.13
N ALA A 294 -9.29 7.79 0.19
CA ALA A 294 -8.61 8.79 -0.62
C ALA A 294 -8.23 10.02 0.23
N THR A 295 -9.16 10.54 1.03
CA THR A 295 -8.95 11.62 1.99
C THR A 295 -7.89 11.25 3.03
N PHE A 296 -7.96 10.07 3.64
CA PHE A 296 -6.94 9.64 4.61
C PHE A 296 -5.54 9.59 4.00
N ARG A 297 -5.38 8.90 2.86
CA ARG A 297 -4.09 8.79 2.16
C ARG A 297 -3.58 10.15 1.72
N ARG A 298 -4.46 11.04 1.24
CA ARG A 298 -4.10 12.39 0.84
C ARG A 298 -3.60 13.22 2.03
N ILE A 299 -4.30 13.23 3.17
CA ILE A 299 -3.85 13.93 4.38
C ILE A 299 -2.48 13.42 4.84
N LEU A 300 -2.27 12.10 4.87
CA LEU A 300 -1.01 11.47 5.27
C LEU A 300 0.16 11.84 4.32
N LEU A 301 -0.04 11.68 3.01
CA LEU A 301 1.00 11.95 2.01
C LEU A 301 1.28 13.45 1.91
N GLU A 302 0.28 14.31 2.00
CA GLU A 302 0.45 15.76 1.93
C GLU A 302 1.16 16.31 3.18
N GLY A 303 0.82 15.82 4.38
CA GLY A 303 1.52 16.18 5.61
C GLY A 303 2.98 15.77 5.61
N THR A 304 3.29 14.53 5.21
CA THR A 304 4.67 14.02 5.12
C THR A 304 5.48 14.71 4.02
N PHE A 305 4.90 14.95 2.84
CA PHE A 305 5.55 15.65 1.74
C PHE A 305 5.86 17.12 2.08
N ASN A 306 4.91 17.83 2.68
CA ASN A 306 5.11 19.23 3.10
C ASN A 306 6.18 19.34 4.20
N ARG A 307 6.20 18.41 5.17
CA ARG A 307 7.26 18.35 6.20
C ARG A 307 8.64 18.12 5.58
N ARG A 308 8.74 17.19 4.62
CA ARG A 308 9.99 16.91 3.91
C ARG A 308 10.48 18.12 3.11
N ILE A 309 9.62 18.81 2.39
CA ILE A 309 10.00 20.04 1.66
C ILE A 309 10.52 21.11 2.64
N MET A 310 9.79 21.35 3.74
CA MET A 310 10.18 22.30 4.77
C MET A 310 11.59 22.01 5.32
N TYR A 311 11.87 20.75 5.65
CA TYR A 311 13.21 20.33 6.08
C TYR A 311 14.25 20.39 4.96
N GLU A 312 13.96 19.96 3.74
CA GLU A 312 14.90 20.05 2.62
C GLU A 312 15.28 21.50 2.29
N ASP A 313 14.37 22.46 2.48
CA ASP A 313 14.64 23.89 2.35
C ASP A 313 15.45 24.42 3.54
N PHE A 314 15.05 24.13 4.77
CA PHE A 314 15.80 24.49 5.99
C PHE A 314 17.26 23.98 5.97
N LEU A 315 17.47 22.73 5.53
CA LEU A 315 18.79 22.11 5.42
C LEU A 315 19.71 22.74 4.37
N LYS A 316 19.21 23.62 3.48
CA LYS A 316 20.06 24.43 2.58
C LYS A 316 20.64 25.65 3.30
N ASP A 317 19.89 26.21 4.25
CA ASP A 317 20.33 27.39 5.00
C ASP A 317 21.47 27.04 5.96
N VAL A 318 21.36 25.89 6.65
CA VAL A 318 22.32 25.37 7.64
C VAL A 318 23.73 25.24 7.02
N THR A 319 24.65 26.08 7.49
CA THR A 319 25.97 26.26 6.86
C THR A 319 26.82 24.99 6.77
N VAL A 320 26.80 24.14 7.80
CA VAL A 320 27.59 22.89 7.85
C VAL A 320 27.04 21.79 6.93
N LEU A 321 25.78 21.90 6.48
CA LEU A 321 25.10 20.89 5.66
C LEU A 321 25.02 21.28 4.18
N ARG A 322 25.56 22.45 3.80
CA ARG A 322 25.57 22.95 2.40
C ARG A 322 26.32 22.05 1.43
N GLY A 323 27.32 21.30 1.92
CA GLY A 323 28.09 20.35 1.10
C GLY A 323 27.32 19.08 0.70
N LEU A 324 26.18 18.80 1.32
CA LEU A 324 25.38 17.61 1.01
C LEU A 324 24.69 17.72 -0.36
N THR A 325 24.53 16.60 -1.05
CA THR A 325 23.69 16.49 -2.24
C THR A 325 22.19 16.57 -1.88
N HIS A 326 21.32 16.77 -2.87
CA HIS A 326 19.87 16.70 -2.65
C HIS A 326 19.41 15.32 -2.14
N GLN A 327 20.03 14.23 -2.61
CA GLN A 327 19.69 12.88 -2.14
C GLN A 327 20.10 12.65 -0.68
N GLU A 328 21.22 13.21 -0.24
CA GLU A 328 21.66 13.14 1.17
C GLU A 328 20.78 14.02 2.07
N ARG A 329 20.48 15.26 1.66
CA ARG A 329 19.52 16.12 2.37
C ARG A 329 18.13 15.49 2.48
N SER A 330 17.65 14.82 1.43
CA SER A 330 16.38 14.08 1.48
C SER A 330 16.42 12.96 2.53
N LYS A 331 17.46 12.13 2.55
CA LYS A 331 17.59 11.05 3.56
C LYS A 331 17.68 11.60 4.98
N LEU A 332 18.33 12.76 5.14
CA LEU A 332 18.42 13.46 6.41
C LEU A 332 17.06 14.05 6.84
N ALA A 333 16.35 14.72 5.93
CA ALA A 333 15.01 15.27 6.17
C ALA A 333 13.99 14.18 6.57
N ASP A 334 14.08 12.97 6.00
CA ASP A 334 13.23 11.84 6.36
C ASP A 334 13.56 11.27 7.77
N ALA A 335 14.76 11.56 8.32
CA ALA A 335 15.22 11.11 9.64
C ALA A 335 15.10 12.16 10.76
N LEU A 336 14.76 13.41 10.44
CA LEU A 336 14.63 14.49 11.43
C LEU A 336 13.27 14.47 12.15
N SER A 337 13.31 14.67 13.47
CA SER A 337 12.12 14.85 14.32
C SER A 337 12.00 16.30 14.78
N THR A 338 10.77 16.81 14.97
CA THR A 338 10.55 18.18 15.47
C THR A 338 10.37 18.15 16.98
N GLU A 339 11.16 18.92 17.72
CA GLU A 339 10.99 19.15 19.16
C GLU A 339 10.76 20.66 19.40
N MET A 340 9.89 20.98 20.36
CA MET A 340 9.49 22.36 20.66
C MET A 340 9.70 22.64 22.15
N TYR A 341 10.32 23.78 22.44
CA TYR A 341 10.68 24.23 23.79
C TYR A 341 10.14 25.64 24.03
N HIS A 342 9.71 25.92 25.25
CA HIS A 342 9.21 27.22 25.65
C HIS A 342 10.32 28.10 26.22
N ALA A 343 10.09 29.41 26.25
CA ALA A 343 10.99 30.36 26.86
C ALA A 343 11.32 29.97 28.32
N GLY A 344 12.60 29.72 28.61
CA GLY A 344 13.09 29.28 29.91
C GLY A 344 13.46 27.79 30.01
N ASP A 345 13.05 26.95 29.05
CA ASP A 345 13.36 25.51 29.06
C ASP A 345 14.85 25.25 28.77
N ASN A 346 15.49 24.38 29.55
CA ASN A 346 16.81 23.84 29.21
C ASN A 346 16.62 22.71 28.17
N ILE A 347 17.22 22.87 27.00
CA ILE A 347 17.13 21.89 25.88
C ILE A 347 18.13 20.74 26.10
N VAL A 348 19.33 21.08 26.59
CA VAL A 348 20.34 20.14 27.11
C VAL A 348 21.04 20.79 28.29
N THR A 349 21.45 20.00 29.30
CA THR A 349 22.21 20.48 30.46
C THR A 349 23.65 20.00 30.39
N GLU A 350 24.59 20.82 30.87
CA GLU A 350 26.00 20.43 31.01
C GLU A 350 26.15 19.17 31.88
N GLY A 351 27.10 18.29 31.53
CA GLY A 351 27.36 17.04 32.24
C GLY A 351 26.42 15.87 31.89
N GLU A 352 25.26 16.11 31.26
CA GLU A 352 24.34 15.04 30.83
C GLU A 352 24.93 14.23 29.65
N THR A 353 24.53 12.97 29.49
CA THR A 353 24.90 12.16 28.32
C THR A 353 24.19 12.66 27.08
N GLY A 354 24.92 12.94 26.00
CA GLY A 354 24.33 13.34 24.72
C GLY A 354 24.03 12.17 23.78
N ASP A 355 22.76 12.03 23.38
CA ASP A 355 22.27 11.03 22.41
C ASP A 355 21.69 11.65 21.13
N LYS A 356 21.37 12.96 21.16
CA LYS A 356 20.82 13.73 20.02
C LYS A 356 21.72 14.89 19.56
N PHE A 357 21.59 15.21 18.28
CA PHE A 357 22.08 16.43 17.63
C PHE A 357 20.90 17.34 17.29
N TYR A 358 21.10 18.67 17.38
CA TYR A 358 20.03 19.66 17.27
C TYR A 358 20.35 20.71 16.21
N LEU A 359 19.37 21.00 15.36
CA LEU A 359 19.39 22.08 14.37
C LEU A 359 18.29 23.09 14.74
N ILE A 360 18.60 24.38 14.87
CA ILE A 360 17.61 25.40 15.24
C ILE A 360 16.82 25.84 14.01
N GLU A 361 15.53 25.51 13.96
CA GLU A 361 14.60 25.89 12.89
C GLU A 361 14.04 27.30 13.12
N SER A 362 13.70 27.61 14.37
CA SER A 362 13.14 28.90 14.81
C SER A 362 13.46 29.17 16.27
N GLY A 363 13.52 30.46 16.64
CA GLY A 363 13.81 30.92 18.00
C GLY A 363 15.30 31.16 18.26
N THR A 364 15.59 31.44 19.52
CA THR A 364 16.90 31.85 20.04
C THR A 364 17.24 31.07 21.31
N CYS A 365 18.45 30.52 21.37
CA CYS A 365 18.98 29.84 22.54
C CYS A 365 20.18 30.59 23.12
N GLU A 366 20.33 30.53 24.43
CA GLU A 366 21.53 30.90 25.18
C GLU A 366 22.37 29.66 25.44
N ILE A 367 23.69 29.77 25.26
CA ILE A 367 24.67 28.74 25.63
C ILE A 367 25.41 29.24 26.86
N SER A 368 25.44 28.43 27.92
CA SER A 368 26.20 28.73 29.14
C SER A 368 26.96 27.50 29.66
N LYS A 369 28.04 27.75 30.39
CA LYS A 369 28.76 26.74 31.19
C LYS A 369 28.80 27.15 32.65
N GLU A 370 28.82 26.18 33.57
CA GLU A 370 28.93 26.44 35.00
C GLU A 370 30.20 27.25 35.37
N ALA A 371 31.32 26.98 34.70
CA ALA A 371 32.61 27.61 34.99
C ALA A 371 32.82 28.99 34.33
N GLU A 372 32.16 29.25 33.20
CA GLU A 372 32.41 30.44 32.35
C GLU A 372 31.21 31.41 32.30
N GLY A 373 30.03 31.00 32.77
CA GLY A 373 28.79 31.75 32.62
C GLY A 373 28.22 31.66 31.22
N VAL A 374 27.55 32.72 30.75
CA VAL A 374 26.96 32.79 29.40
C VAL A 374 28.06 33.00 28.36
N ILE A 375 28.18 32.05 27.43
CA ILE A 375 29.18 32.05 26.36
C ILE A 375 28.68 32.84 25.14
N GLY A 376 27.38 32.75 24.85
CA GLY A 376 26.76 33.46 23.73
C GLY A 376 25.36 32.97 23.41
N THR A 377 24.81 33.46 22.30
CA THR A 377 23.50 33.07 21.80
C THR A 377 23.59 32.50 20.39
N ILE A 378 22.69 31.57 20.07
CA ILE A 378 22.54 30.94 18.76
C ILE A 378 21.07 30.98 18.33
N GLY A 379 20.81 30.99 17.02
CA GLY A 379 19.45 31.07 16.50
C GLY A 379 19.26 30.25 15.22
N LYS A 380 18.22 30.58 14.45
CA LYS A 380 17.87 29.87 13.21
C LYS A 380 19.09 29.61 12.30
N GLY A 381 19.27 28.35 11.92
CA GLY A 381 20.34 27.90 11.02
C GLY A 381 21.66 27.56 11.72
N ASN A 382 21.79 27.82 13.02
CA ASN A 382 22.82 27.25 13.88
C ASN A 382 22.42 25.84 14.35
N TYR A 383 23.37 25.16 15.01
CA TYR A 383 23.24 23.80 15.52
C TYR A 383 23.98 23.67 16.86
N PHE A 384 23.70 22.59 17.59
CA PHE A 384 24.45 22.22 18.79
C PHE A 384 24.35 20.72 19.11
N GLY A 385 25.22 20.26 20.00
CA GLY A 385 25.22 18.90 20.54
C GLY A 385 26.07 17.90 19.76
N GLU A 386 26.77 18.33 18.71
CA GLU A 386 27.68 17.53 17.88
C GLU A 386 28.85 16.93 18.67
N VAL A 387 29.47 17.69 19.58
CA VAL A 387 30.65 17.26 20.35
C VAL A 387 30.38 15.98 21.15
N ALA A 388 29.20 15.89 21.78
CA ALA A 388 28.80 14.74 22.58
C ALA A 388 28.64 13.45 21.73
N LEU A 389 28.29 13.60 20.45
CA LEU A 389 28.14 12.47 19.52
C LEU A 389 29.42 12.14 18.76
N LEU A 390 30.32 13.11 18.58
CA LEU A 390 31.61 12.94 17.91
C LEU A 390 32.63 12.21 18.80
N ASN A 391 32.68 12.58 20.08
CA ASN A 391 33.75 12.18 21.00
C ASN A 391 33.26 11.28 22.15
N ASP A 392 31.98 10.86 22.14
CA ASP A 392 31.33 10.11 23.22
C ASP A 392 31.44 10.79 24.61
N LEU A 393 31.46 12.12 24.62
CA LEU A 393 31.56 12.96 25.82
C LEU A 393 30.18 13.38 26.35
N PRO A 394 30.06 13.73 27.65
CA PRO A 394 28.89 14.44 28.16
C PRO A 394 28.74 15.81 27.47
N ARG A 395 27.55 16.41 27.59
CA ARG A 395 27.25 17.77 27.12
C ARG A 395 28.22 18.76 27.76
N GLN A 396 28.93 19.52 26.92
CA GLN A 396 30.00 20.46 27.32
C GLN A 396 29.49 21.87 27.70
N ALA A 397 28.18 22.08 27.63
CA ALA A 397 27.50 23.33 27.96
C ALA A 397 25.99 23.06 28.12
N THR A 398 25.32 23.91 28.89
CA THR A 398 23.86 24.01 28.94
C THR A 398 23.35 24.88 27.80
N VAL A 399 22.29 24.46 27.12
CA VAL A 399 21.60 25.25 26.09
C VAL A 399 20.17 25.51 26.54
N LYS A 400 19.80 26.78 26.66
CA LYS A 400 18.52 27.23 27.20
C LYS A 400 17.73 28.04 26.17
N ALA A 401 16.44 27.77 26.04
CA ALA A 401 15.54 28.55 25.20
C ALA A 401 15.28 29.94 25.81
N LEU A 402 15.53 31.01 25.02
CA LEU A 402 15.21 32.39 25.43
C LEU A 402 13.79 32.81 25.01
N ASP A 403 13.31 32.25 23.90
CA ASP A 403 11.97 32.41 23.35
C ASP A 403 11.33 31.02 23.10
N ASN A 404 10.25 30.93 22.32
CA ASN A 404 9.71 29.63 21.91
C ASN A 404 10.55 29.07 20.76
N VAL A 405 11.37 28.07 21.07
CA VAL A 405 12.35 27.48 20.15
C VAL A 405 11.76 26.22 19.50
N ILE A 406 11.95 26.11 18.18
CA ILE A 406 11.68 24.90 17.40
C ILE A 406 13.01 24.36 16.90
N VAL A 407 13.30 23.10 17.20
CA VAL A 407 14.50 22.40 16.75
C VAL A 407 14.15 21.15 15.96
N ALA A 408 14.95 20.86 14.94
CA ALA A 408 14.97 19.56 14.29
C ALA A 408 16.05 18.70 14.93
N THR A 409 15.70 17.53 15.43
CA THR A 409 16.58 16.61 16.16
C THR A 409 16.93 15.39 15.33
N LEU A 410 18.16 14.91 15.53
CA LEU A 410 18.71 13.72 14.89
C LEU A 410 19.38 12.83 15.95
N ASP A 411 18.91 11.59 16.07
CA ASP A 411 19.49 10.62 17.01
C ASP A 411 20.92 10.22 16.60
N LYS A 412 21.74 9.81 17.56
CA LYS A 412 23.14 9.35 17.37
C LYS A 412 23.32 8.36 16.22
N SER A 413 22.41 7.41 16.05
CA SER A 413 22.46 6.43 14.96
C SER A 413 22.23 7.07 13.58
N GLY A 414 21.34 8.06 13.49
CA GLY A 414 21.13 8.89 12.31
C GLY A 414 22.33 9.80 12.04
N PHE A 415 22.86 10.47 13.07
CA PHE A 415 24.04 11.33 13.01
C PHE A 415 25.23 10.60 12.38
N THR A 416 25.63 9.45 12.94
CA THR A 416 26.77 8.67 12.44
C THR A 416 26.57 8.11 11.04
N ARG A 417 25.32 7.77 10.66
CA ARG A 417 25.01 7.08 9.39
C ARG A 417 24.70 8.03 8.22
N LEU A 418 24.14 9.21 8.49
CA LEU A 418 23.53 10.07 7.46
C LEU A 418 24.30 11.37 7.18
N LEU A 419 25.13 11.86 8.10
CA LEU A 419 25.84 13.13 7.90
C LEU A 419 27.04 13.02 6.95
N GLY A 420 27.64 11.83 6.82
CA GLY A 420 28.67 11.55 5.81
C GLY A 420 29.78 12.62 5.78
N PRO A 421 30.02 13.30 4.64
CA PRO A 421 31.05 14.34 4.53
C PRO A 421 30.88 15.54 5.48
N ALA A 422 29.66 15.83 5.95
CA ALA A 422 29.44 16.92 6.89
C ALA A 422 30.03 16.62 8.28
N LEU A 423 30.30 15.34 8.60
CA LEU A 423 30.95 14.93 9.84
C LEU A 423 32.37 15.48 9.96
N ASP A 424 33.11 15.59 8.85
CA ASP A 424 34.47 16.10 8.85
C ASP A 424 34.50 17.63 9.05
N LEU A 425 33.52 18.35 8.48
CA LEU A 425 33.31 19.79 8.76
C LEU A 425 32.86 20.06 10.20
N LEU A 426 32.13 19.14 10.83
CA LEU A 426 31.77 19.22 12.25
C LEU A 426 33.02 18.99 13.13
N ARG A 427 33.89 18.05 12.77
CA ARG A 427 35.17 17.77 13.46
C ARG A 427 36.16 18.93 13.35
N GLU A 428 36.27 19.57 12.18
CA GLU A 428 37.14 20.75 12.01
C GLU A 428 36.74 21.91 12.93
N LYS A 429 35.45 22.01 13.25
CA LYS A 429 34.87 23.06 14.11
C LYS A 429 34.74 22.66 15.58
N ASP A 430 35.19 21.47 15.96
CA ASP A 430 35.09 20.97 17.33
C ASP A 430 36.04 21.74 18.27
N PRO A 431 35.53 22.52 19.25
CA PRO A 431 36.37 23.29 20.17
C PRO A 431 37.20 22.39 21.10
N THR A 432 36.81 21.13 21.29
CA THR A 432 37.53 20.14 22.11
C THR A 432 38.64 19.41 21.36
N ALA A 433 38.63 19.37 20.02
CA ALA A 433 39.68 18.68 19.25
C ALA A 433 41.07 19.33 19.43
N ALA A 434 41.11 20.66 19.64
CA ALA A 434 42.35 21.40 19.81
C ALA A 434 43.08 21.12 21.14
N SER A 435 42.38 20.71 22.21
CA SER A 435 42.99 20.45 23.52
C SER A 435 43.61 19.05 23.63
N THR A 436 43.10 18.08 22.87
CA THR A 436 43.60 16.69 22.90
C THR A 436 45.05 16.58 22.37
N HIS A 437 45.43 17.39 21.39
CA HIS A 437 46.77 17.37 20.80
C HIS A 437 47.90 17.98 21.66
N GLN A 438 47.59 18.59 22.81
CA GLN A 438 48.60 19.10 23.76
C GLN A 438 48.87 18.17 24.95
N SER A 439 48.23 16.98 24.98
CA SER A 439 48.32 16.01 26.08
C SER A 439 48.81 14.64 25.58
N SER A 440 50.00 14.59 24.98
CA SER A 440 50.68 13.35 24.53
C SER A 440 52.20 13.50 24.59
#